data_AF-A0A958R8W9-F1
#
_entry.id   AF-A0A958R8W9-F1
#
_cell.length_a   1.000
_cell.length_b   1.000
_cell.length_c   1.000
_cell.angle_alpha   90.00
_cell.angle_beta   90.00
_cell.angle_gamma   90.00
#
_symmetry.space_group_name_H-M   'P 1'
#
loop_
_entity.id
_entity.type
_entity.pdbx_description
1 polymer ?
#
loop_
_entity_poly.entity_id
_entity_poly.type
_entity_poly.pdbx_seq_one_letter_code
_entity_poly.pdbx_strand_id
1 'polypeptide(L)'
;CISRQLRWGHRIPAWYDDATGEVYVARDEAEVRSKYSLGDDVILRQDDDVLDTWFSSGLWTFSTLDWADVNADPRVMDTFHPTSVLVTGFDIIFFWVARMIMMTMHFVKNEDGTPQVPFKTVYVHGLVRDGNGQKMSKSKGNVLDPIDLIDGIDLEALVEKRTSNMMNPKDAAKIEKQTRKEFPE
;
A
#
# COMPACT_ATOMS: atom_id res chain seq x y z
N CYS A 1 12.61 3.26 -8.67
CA CYS A 1 12.39 4.61 -8.12
C CYS A 1 11.40 4.53 -6.95
N ILE A 2 11.84 4.88 -5.74
CA ILE A 2 11.03 4.85 -4.50
C ILE A 2 10.43 6.22 -4.13
N SER A 3 10.95 7.31 -4.72
CA SER A 3 10.45 8.68 -4.49
C SER A 3 9.18 8.97 -5.30
N ARG A 4 8.29 9.78 -4.74
CA ARG A 4 7.04 10.22 -5.38
C ARG A 4 6.76 11.69 -5.06
N GLN A 5 6.49 12.46 -6.10
CA GLN A 5 6.01 13.86 -6.02
C GLN A 5 4.50 13.89 -5.72
N LEU A 6 4.11 13.29 -4.61
CA LEU A 6 2.72 13.20 -4.15
C LEU A 6 2.60 13.83 -2.75
N ARG A 7 1.40 14.30 -2.40
CA ARG A 7 1.15 14.86 -1.06
C ARG A 7 0.81 13.82 0.00
N TRP A 8 0.44 12.61 -0.41
CA TRP A 8 0.03 11.54 0.49
C TRP A 8 1.02 10.40 0.47
N GLY A 9 1.63 10.13 1.63
CA GLY A 9 2.62 9.07 1.83
C GLY A 9 3.52 9.41 3.01
N HIS A 10 4.47 8.52 3.30
CA HIS A 10 5.48 8.77 4.32
C HIS A 10 6.54 9.72 3.75
N ARG A 11 6.77 10.86 4.39
CA ARG A 11 7.83 11.79 3.97
C ARG A 11 9.20 11.11 4.02
N ILE A 12 10.01 11.34 3.00
CA ILE A 12 11.35 10.77 2.94
C ILE A 12 12.22 11.41 4.05
N PRO A 13 12.94 10.61 4.85
CA PRO A 13 13.79 11.11 5.94
C PRO A 13 15.16 11.60 5.44
N ALA A 14 15.15 12.35 4.33
CA ALA A 14 16.32 13.01 3.75
C ALA A 14 16.20 14.52 3.94
N TRP A 15 17.32 15.16 4.24
CA TRP A 15 17.41 16.57 4.59
C TRP A 15 18.52 17.20 3.75
N TYR A 16 18.24 18.38 3.23
CA TYR A 16 19.17 19.15 2.41
C TYR A 16 19.63 20.37 3.19
N ASP A 17 20.92 20.65 3.18
CA ASP A 17 21.43 21.96 3.52
C ASP A 17 21.22 22.89 2.32
N ASP A 18 20.42 23.94 2.50
CA ASP A 18 20.07 24.87 1.42
C ASP A 18 21.26 25.74 0.95
N ALA A 19 22.31 25.89 1.77
CA ALA A 19 23.50 26.67 1.42
C ALA A 19 24.51 25.87 0.58
N THR A 20 24.69 24.60 0.90
CA THR A 20 25.72 23.74 0.28
C THR A 20 25.15 22.72 -0.71
N GLY A 21 23.88 22.34 -0.55
CA GLY A 21 23.25 21.24 -1.28
C GLY A 21 23.60 19.85 -0.75
N GLU A 22 24.33 19.75 0.38
CA GLU A 22 24.67 18.48 1.02
C GLU A 22 23.42 17.74 1.51
N VAL A 23 23.48 16.40 1.48
CA VAL A 23 22.35 15.52 1.81
C VAL A 23 22.62 14.73 3.09
N TYR A 24 21.69 14.83 4.04
CA TYR A 24 21.72 14.14 5.31
C TYR A 24 20.51 13.22 5.48
N VAL A 25 20.67 12.07 6.14
CA VAL A 25 19.57 11.10 6.33
C VAL A 25 19.41 10.74 7.80
N ALA A 26 18.27 11.12 8.38
CA ALA A 26 17.81 10.76 9.72
C ALA A 26 16.29 10.99 9.86
N ARG A 27 15.68 10.42 10.91
CA ARG A 27 14.20 10.41 11.08
C ARG A 27 13.62 11.80 11.30
N ASP A 28 14.36 12.66 11.98
CA ASP A 28 13.99 14.03 12.27
C ASP A 28 15.23 14.95 12.24
N GLU A 29 15.00 16.27 12.29
CA GLU A 29 16.05 17.29 12.21
C GLU A 29 17.03 17.19 13.39
N ALA A 30 16.54 16.87 14.60
CA ALA A 30 17.38 16.76 15.78
C ALA A 30 18.36 15.58 15.64
N GLU A 31 17.89 14.45 15.11
CA GLU A 31 18.73 13.30 14.79
C GLU A 31 19.74 13.64 13.70
N VAL A 32 19.38 14.42 12.66
CA VAL A 32 20.33 14.91 11.66
C VAL A 32 21.44 15.74 12.30
N ARG A 33 21.07 16.77 13.07
CA ARG A 33 22.05 17.68 13.69
C ARG A 33 23.00 16.92 14.61
N SER A 34 22.47 16.02 15.45
CA SER A 34 23.29 15.20 16.34
C SER A 34 24.18 14.22 15.59
N LYS A 35 23.66 13.52 14.57
CA LYS A 35 24.40 12.48 13.83
C LYS A 35 25.54 13.04 12.99
N TYR A 36 25.35 14.24 12.43
CA TYR A 36 26.31 14.87 11.52
C TYR A 36 27.06 16.06 12.16
N SER A 37 26.86 16.30 13.47
CA SER A 37 27.51 17.38 14.21
C SER A 37 27.32 18.77 13.57
N LEU A 38 26.07 19.06 13.16
CA LEU A 38 25.72 20.32 12.49
C LEU A 38 25.33 21.38 13.52
N GLY A 39 25.81 22.61 13.33
CA GLY A 39 25.40 23.77 14.12
C GLY A 39 24.03 24.30 13.71
N ASP A 40 23.42 25.11 14.58
CA ASP A 40 22.10 25.72 14.35
C ASP A 40 22.09 26.73 13.19
N ASP A 41 23.27 27.17 12.75
CA ASP A 41 23.48 28.03 11.59
C ASP A 41 23.23 27.32 10.24
N VAL A 42 23.24 25.98 10.24
CA VAL A 42 22.89 25.18 9.05
C VAL A 42 21.37 25.11 8.92
N ILE A 43 20.86 25.66 7.81
CA ILE A 43 19.43 25.63 7.48
C ILE A 43 19.12 24.32 6.76
N LEU A 44 18.39 23.45 7.44
CA LEU A 44 18.01 22.14 6.92
C LEU A 44 16.57 22.16 6.40
N ARG A 45 16.37 21.57 5.23
CA ARG A 45 15.05 21.36 4.62
C ARG A 45 14.85 19.89 4.31
N GLN A 46 13.83 19.27 4.90
CA GLN A 46 13.48 17.89 4.60
C GLN A 46 12.92 17.76 3.17
N ASP A 47 13.20 16.64 2.50
CA ASP A 47 12.66 16.29 1.18
C ASP A 47 11.13 16.34 1.15
N ASP A 48 10.58 17.05 0.17
CA ASP A 48 9.13 17.22 0.00
C ASP A 48 8.46 15.99 -0.64
N ASP A 49 9.25 15.08 -1.19
CA ASP A 49 8.76 13.81 -1.72
C ASP A 49 8.31 12.84 -0.62
N VAL A 50 7.42 11.93 -1.03
CA VAL A 50 6.96 10.82 -0.21
C VAL A 50 7.41 9.47 -0.77
N LEU A 51 7.47 8.46 0.10
CA LEU A 51 7.75 7.09 -0.29
C LEU A 51 6.60 6.47 -1.09
N ASP A 52 6.95 5.71 -2.13
CA ASP A 52 6.06 4.84 -2.91
C ASP A 52 5.18 3.98 -1.98
N THR A 53 3.86 3.90 -2.21
CA THR A 53 2.96 3.07 -1.37
C THR A 53 3.42 1.61 -1.32
N TRP A 54 3.99 1.10 -2.42
CA TRP A 54 4.55 -0.25 -2.47
C TRP A 54 5.83 -0.43 -1.65
N PHE A 55 6.47 0.67 -1.22
CA PHE A 55 7.56 0.61 -0.26
C PHE A 55 7.03 0.22 1.12
N SER A 56 6.06 0.96 1.67
CA SER A 56 5.50 0.66 2.99
C SER A 56 4.70 -0.65 2.99
N SER A 57 3.90 -0.94 1.96
CA SER A 57 3.18 -2.22 1.85
C SER A 57 4.10 -3.44 1.77
N GLY A 58 5.33 -3.26 1.30
CA GLY A 58 6.35 -4.33 1.29
C GLY A 58 6.87 -4.69 2.68
N LEU A 59 6.70 -3.82 3.68
CA LEU A 59 7.14 -4.06 5.06
C LEU A 59 6.08 -4.83 5.90
N TRP A 60 4.89 -5.06 5.34
CA TRP A 60 3.70 -5.54 6.05
C TRP A 60 3.93 -6.74 6.96
N THR A 61 4.68 -7.75 6.48
CA THR A 61 4.80 -9.06 7.18
C THR A 61 5.56 -9.04 8.51
N PHE A 62 6.22 -7.93 8.83
CA PHE A 62 6.95 -7.75 10.08
C PHE A 62 6.63 -6.39 10.73
N SER A 63 6.31 -5.35 9.94
CA SER A 63 5.93 -4.04 10.49
C SER A 63 4.63 -4.09 11.29
N THR A 64 3.78 -5.09 11.06
CA THR A 64 2.53 -5.32 11.80
C THR A 64 2.72 -6.11 13.09
N LEU A 65 3.94 -6.61 13.33
CA LEU A 65 4.34 -7.41 14.49
C LEU A 65 5.28 -6.61 15.40
N ASP A 66 5.12 -5.29 15.41
CA ASP A 66 5.90 -4.33 16.22
C ASP A 66 7.43 -4.43 16.06
N TRP A 67 7.90 -4.92 14.91
CA TRP A 67 9.32 -5.18 14.62
C TRP A 67 10.27 -3.99 14.88
N ALA A 68 9.79 -2.76 14.72
CA ALA A 68 10.59 -1.55 14.89
C ALA A 68 10.53 -0.96 16.31
N ASP A 69 9.65 -1.45 17.19
CA ASP A 69 9.50 -0.95 18.54
C ASP A 69 10.45 -1.67 19.50
N VAL A 70 11.35 -0.91 20.11
CA VAL A 70 12.34 -1.40 21.07
C VAL A 70 11.72 -1.92 22.38
N ASN A 71 10.46 -1.60 22.64
CA ASN A 71 9.73 -2.02 23.83
C ASN A 71 8.71 -3.15 23.54
N ALA A 72 8.63 -3.63 22.30
CA ALA A 72 7.69 -4.68 21.92
C ALA A 72 8.01 -6.02 22.58
N ASP A 73 6.98 -6.84 22.80
CA ASP A 73 7.14 -8.21 23.24
C ASP A 73 7.68 -9.08 22.08
N PRO A 74 8.92 -9.58 22.16
CA PRO A 74 9.54 -10.33 21.06
C PRO A 74 8.75 -11.59 20.68
N ARG A 75 7.96 -12.14 21.61
CA ARG A 75 7.15 -13.34 21.36
C ARG A 75 6.14 -13.16 20.23
N VAL A 76 5.69 -11.93 19.96
CA VAL A 76 4.75 -11.66 18.86
C VAL A 76 5.40 -12.00 17.52
N MET A 77 6.62 -11.47 17.29
CA MET A 77 7.37 -11.76 16.08
C MET A 77 7.72 -13.25 15.98
N ASP A 78 8.21 -13.85 17.07
CA ASP A 78 8.61 -15.27 17.10
C ASP A 78 7.43 -16.24 16.85
N THR A 79 6.22 -15.85 17.25
CA THR A 79 5.03 -16.70 17.10
C THR A 79 4.40 -16.56 15.71
N PHE A 80 4.33 -15.34 15.17
CA PHE A 80 3.54 -15.04 13.97
C PHE A 80 4.38 -14.89 12.70
N HIS A 81 5.71 -14.82 12.83
CA HIS A 81 6.63 -14.81 11.70
C HIS A 81 7.42 -16.13 11.62
N PRO A 82 7.54 -16.76 10.44
CA PRO A 82 6.94 -16.37 9.16
C PRO A 82 5.46 -16.73 9.07
N THR A 83 4.69 -15.91 8.35
CA THR A 83 3.25 -16.11 8.15
C THR A 83 2.96 -17.45 7.43
N SER A 84 1.92 -18.17 7.83
CA SER A 84 1.65 -19.48 7.23
C SER A 84 1.17 -19.39 5.78
N VAL A 85 0.18 -18.54 5.50
CA VAL A 85 -0.43 -18.39 4.17
C VAL A 85 -0.68 -16.91 3.85
N LEU A 86 -0.19 -16.45 2.70
CA LEU A 86 -0.60 -15.18 2.10
C LEU A 86 -1.66 -15.46 1.02
N VAL A 87 -2.85 -14.87 1.16
CA VAL A 87 -3.95 -14.96 0.19
C VAL A 87 -4.01 -13.68 -0.63
N THR A 88 -3.92 -13.78 -1.96
CA THR A 88 -3.94 -12.58 -2.83
C THR A 88 -4.36 -12.90 -4.28
N GLY A 89 -4.72 -11.88 -5.04
CA GLY A 89 -4.86 -11.94 -6.50
C GLY A 89 -3.51 -11.91 -7.22
N PHE A 90 -3.48 -12.46 -8.45
CA PHE A 90 -2.26 -12.52 -9.27
C PHE A 90 -1.79 -11.15 -9.79
N ASP A 91 -2.68 -10.15 -9.79
CA ASP A 91 -2.47 -8.82 -10.36
C ASP A 91 -1.50 -7.95 -9.56
N ILE A 92 -1.21 -8.31 -8.30
CA ILE A 92 -0.28 -7.59 -7.43
C ILE A 92 0.94 -8.42 -7.00
N ILE A 93 1.20 -9.56 -7.66
CA ILE A 93 2.36 -10.42 -7.35
C ILE A 93 3.67 -9.62 -7.41
N PHE A 94 3.92 -8.90 -8.50
CA PHE A 94 5.18 -8.16 -8.67
C PHE A 94 5.23 -6.88 -7.82
N PHE A 95 4.10 -6.22 -7.60
CA PHE A 95 4.07 -4.96 -6.86
C PHE A 95 4.11 -5.16 -5.35
N TRP A 96 3.53 -6.25 -4.85
CA TRP A 96 3.38 -6.51 -3.42
C TRP A 96 4.12 -7.75 -2.94
N VAL A 97 3.76 -8.93 -3.47
CA VAL A 97 4.30 -10.22 -2.99
C VAL A 97 5.82 -10.26 -3.13
N ALA A 98 6.34 -9.91 -4.30
CA ALA A 98 7.79 -9.87 -4.55
C ALA A 98 8.51 -8.86 -3.63
N ARG A 99 7.90 -7.71 -3.34
CA ARG A 99 8.49 -6.71 -2.46
C ARG A 99 8.51 -7.16 -1.01
N MET A 100 7.45 -7.81 -0.54
CA MET A 100 7.43 -8.43 0.79
C MET A 100 8.54 -9.47 0.94
N ILE A 101 8.75 -10.29 -0.09
CA ILE A 101 9.86 -11.27 -0.10
C ILE A 101 11.20 -10.55 0.02
N MET A 102 11.48 -9.60 -0.87
CA MET A 102 12.77 -8.89 -0.88
C MET A 102 13.04 -8.15 0.44
N MET A 103 12.06 -7.38 0.93
CA MET A 103 12.23 -6.57 2.13
C MET A 103 12.38 -7.43 3.39
N THR A 104 11.56 -8.46 3.53
CA THR A 104 11.64 -9.35 4.70
C THR A 104 12.95 -10.11 4.71
N MET A 105 13.35 -10.70 3.58
CA MET A 105 14.63 -11.39 3.48
C MET A 105 15.82 -10.45 3.72
N HIS A 106 15.66 -9.16 3.47
CA HIS A 106 16.69 -8.16 3.78
C HIS A 106 16.74 -7.82 5.27
N PHE A 107 15.61 -7.49 5.90
CA PHE A 107 15.55 -6.95 7.26
C PHE A 107 15.42 -8.00 8.36
N VAL A 108 14.77 -9.13 8.08
CA VAL A 108 14.48 -10.18 9.07
C VAL A 108 15.42 -11.36 8.85
N LYS A 109 16.21 -11.68 9.86
CA LYS A 109 17.22 -12.73 9.85
C LYS A 109 16.93 -13.79 10.89
N ASN A 110 17.34 -15.02 10.62
CA ASN A 110 17.48 -16.05 11.65
C ASN A 110 18.65 -15.70 12.59
N GLU A 111 18.77 -16.40 13.71
CA GLU A 111 19.87 -16.21 14.67
C GLU A 111 21.26 -16.42 14.03
N ASP A 112 21.34 -17.26 13.00
CA ASP A 112 22.57 -17.52 12.23
C ASP A 112 22.87 -16.46 11.14
N GLY A 113 22.06 -15.41 11.06
CA GLY A 113 22.19 -14.34 10.07
C GLY A 113 21.59 -14.64 8.70
N THR A 114 21.02 -15.82 8.47
CA THR A 114 20.38 -16.17 7.19
C THR A 114 19.04 -15.45 7.01
N PRO A 115 18.62 -15.10 5.77
CA PRO A 115 17.32 -14.47 5.52
C PRO A 115 16.12 -15.32 5.95
N GLN A 116 15.10 -14.69 6.53
CA GLN A 116 13.78 -15.31 6.72
C GLN A 116 12.83 -15.01 5.55
N VAL A 117 11.99 -15.98 5.20
CA VAL A 117 10.90 -15.77 4.23
C VAL A 117 9.71 -15.11 4.92
N PRO A 118 8.94 -14.21 4.26
CA PRO A 118 7.77 -13.58 4.88
C PRO A 118 6.61 -14.54 5.13
N PHE A 119 6.46 -15.54 4.26
CA PHE A 119 5.37 -16.49 4.31
C PHE A 119 5.80 -17.86 3.78
N LYS A 120 5.18 -18.92 4.30
CA LYS A 120 5.46 -20.31 3.89
C LYS A 120 4.71 -20.71 2.62
N THR A 121 3.55 -20.11 2.36
CA THR A 121 2.71 -20.44 1.19
C THR A 121 2.02 -19.18 0.66
N VAL A 122 1.93 -19.07 -0.67
CA VAL A 122 1.12 -18.04 -1.36
C VAL A 122 -0.04 -18.73 -2.05
N TYR A 123 -1.25 -18.43 -1.61
CA TYR A 123 -2.47 -18.85 -2.27
C TYR A 123 -2.96 -17.75 -3.20
N VAL A 124 -2.86 -18.00 -4.51
CA VAL A 124 -3.25 -17.04 -5.54
C VAL A 124 -4.64 -17.38 -6.06
N HIS A 125 -5.61 -16.52 -5.76
CA HIS A 125 -6.98 -16.69 -6.24
C HIS A 125 -7.23 -15.95 -7.56
N GLY A 126 -8.31 -16.34 -8.25
CA GLY A 126 -8.78 -15.65 -9.46
C GLY A 126 -9.37 -14.28 -9.16
N LEU A 127 -9.59 -13.48 -10.20
CA LEU A 127 -10.24 -12.18 -10.09
C LEU A 127 -11.74 -12.30 -10.36
N VAL A 128 -12.54 -11.59 -9.58
CA VAL A 128 -13.98 -11.44 -9.86
C VAL A 128 -14.15 -10.57 -11.10
N ARG A 129 -15.01 -11.02 -12.01
CA ARG A 129 -15.29 -10.38 -13.30
C ARG A 129 -16.75 -9.96 -13.36
N ASP A 130 -17.02 -8.90 -14.12
CA ASP A 130 -18.38 -8.50 -14.44
C ASP A 130 -19.05 -9.50 -15.42
N GLY A 131 -20.34 -9.28 -15.71
CA GLY A 131 -21.11 -10.12 -16.64
C GLY A 131 -20.57 -10.16 -18.08
N ASN A 132 -19.69 -9.23 -18.45
CA ASN A 132 -19.02 -9.18 -19.74
C ASN A 132 -17.60 -9.79 -19.69
N GLY A 133 -17.23 -10.41 -18.57
CA GLY A 133 -15.92 -11.03 -18.37
C GLY A 133 -14.77 -10.06 -18.12
N GLN A 134 -15.04 -8.78 -17.88
CA GLN A 134 -14.00 -7.80 -17.57
C GLN A 134 -13.68 -7.80 -16.08
N LYS A 135 -12.39 -7.59 -15.74
CA LYS A 135 -11.99 -7.34 -14.35
C LYS A 135 -12.82 -6.18 -13.77
N MET A 136 -13.41 -6.38 -12.60
CA MET A 136 -14.07 -5.30 -11.86
C MET A 136 -13.04 -4.28 -11.38
N SER A 137 -13.25 -2.99 -11.68
CA SER A 137 -12.42 -1.91 -11.18
C SER A 137 -13.19 -0.59 -11.13
N LYS A 138 -12.90 0.24 -10.12
CA LYS A 138 -13.55 1.57 -9.97
C LYS A 138 -13.42 2.44 -11.22
N SER A 139 -12.27 2.37 -11.88
CA SER A 139 -12.00 3.09 -13.14
C SER A 139 -12.94 2.72 -14.30
N LYS A 140 -13.54 1.53 -14.27
CA LYS A 140 -14.46 1.05 -15.31
C LYS A 140 -15.94 1.20 -14.92
N GLY A 141 -16.24 1.56 -13.68
CA GLY A 141 -17.62 1.67 -13.18
C GLY A 141 -18.42 0.36 -13.18
N ASN A 142 -17.72 -0.78 -13.22
CA ASN A 142 -18.31 -2.13 -13.25
C ASN A 142 -18.18 -2.87 -11.91
N VAL A 143 -18.02 -2.12 -10.82
CA VAL A 143 -17.94 -2.67 -9.46
C VAL A 143 -19.35 -2.75 -8.89
N LEU A 144 -19.67 -3.89 -8.27
CA LEU A 144 -20.83 -4.05 -7.42
C LEU A 144 -20.36 -4.05 -5.96
N ASP A 145 -21.10 -3.39 -5.09
CA ASP A 145 -20.81 -3.42 -3.66
C ASP A 145 -21.24 -4.78 -3.10
N PRO A 146 -20.37 -5.51 -2.38
CA PRO A 146 -20.77 -6.76 -1.74
C PRO A 146 -21.92 -6.61 -0.75
N ILE A 147 -22.11 -5.43 -0.12
CA ILE A 147 -23.23 -5.20 0.80
C ILE A 147 -24.56 -5.21 0.03
N ASP A 148 -24.60 -4.58 -1.15
CA ASP A 148 -25.78 -4.54 -2.00
C ASP A 148 -26.18 -5.94 -2.49
N LEU A 149 -25.20 -6.85 -2.63
CA LEU A 149 -25.44 -8.25 -2.99
C LEU A 149 -26.00 -9.08 -1.81
N ILE A 150 -25.70 -8.68 -0.57
CA ILE A 150 -26.14 -9.39 0.65
C ILE A 150 -27.53 -8.91 1.08
N ASP A 151 -27.68 -7.58 1.23
CA ASP A 151 -28.88 -6.96 1.79
C ASP A 151 -29.95 -6.66 0.71
N GLY A 152 -29.56 -6.71 -0.56
CA GLY A 152 -30.35 -6.22 -1.67
C GLY A 152 -30.27 -4.71 -1.82
N ILE A 153 -30.53 -4.24 -3.04
CA ILE A 153 -30.60 -2.82 -3.39
C ILE A 153 -31.66 -2.64 -4.47
N ASP A 154 -32.40 -1.54 -4.43
CA ASP A 154 -33.30 -1.19 -5.53
C ASP A 154 -32.53 -0.60 -6.73
N LEU A 155 -33.17 -0.62 -7.90
CA LEU A 155 -32.51 -0.23 -9.15
C LEU A 155 -32.05 1.24 -9.15
N GLU A 156 -32.83 2.16 -8.58
CA GLU A 156 -32.50 3.59 -8.61
C GLU A 156 -31.34 3.90 -7.67
N ALA A 157 -31.34 3.32 -6.46
CA ALA A 157 -30.23 3.43 -5.52
C ALA A 157 -28.93 2.83 -6.11
N LEU A 158 -29.03 1.69 -6.81
CA LEU A 158 -27.89 1.07 -7.48
C LEU A 158 -27.32 1.98 -8.59
N VAL A 159 -28.19 2.58 -9.41
CA VAL A 159 -27.79 3.50 -10.48
C VAL A 159 -27.10 4.75 -9.89
N GLU A 160 -27.69 5.36 -8.87
CA GLU A 160 -27.09 6.52 -8.19
C GLU A 160 -25.70 6.17 -7.64
N LYS A 161 -25.60 5.05 -6.91
CA LYS A 161 -24.35 4.60 -6.31
C LYS A 161 -23.27 4.33 -7.37
N ARG A 162 -23.60 3.62 -8.46
CA ARG A 162 -22.68 3.28 -9.55
C ARG A 162 -22.25 4.49 -10.40
N THR A 163 -23.02 5.57 -10.39
CA THR A 163 -22.72 6.81 -11.12
C THR A 163 -22.11 7.91 -10.25
N SER A 164 -22.08 7.73 -8.93
CA SER A 164 -21.43 8.62 -7.97
C SER A 164 -19.91 8.43 -7.91
N ASN A 165 -19.16 9.50 -7.57
CA ASN A 165 -17.73 9.45 -7.24
C ASN A 165 -16.82 8.72 -8.25
N MET A 166 -17.19 8.76 -9.53
CA MET A 166 -16.47 8.07 -10.57
C MET A 166 -15.15 8.78 -10.91
N MET A 167 -14.15 7.97 -11.27
CA MET A 167 -12.88 8.51 -11.77
C MET A 167 -13.06 9.26 -13.11
N ASN A 168 -14.00 8.82 -13.95
CA ASN A 168 -14.35 9.47 -15.21
C ASN A 168 -15.86 9.79 -15.28
N PRO A 169 -16.28 11.03 -14.96
CA PRO A 169 -17.68 11.44 -14.97
C PRO A 169 -18.41 11.22 -16.31
N LYS A 170 -17.68 11.20 -17.44
CA LYS A 170 -18.27 11.04 -18.78
C LYS A 170 -18.88 9.66 -19.02
N ASP A 171 -18.49 8.67 -18.24
CA ASP A 171 -18.99 7.30 -18.38
C ASP A 171 -20.35 7.09 -17.70
N ALA A 172 -20.89 8.10 -16.99
CA ALA A 172 -22.12 7.99 -16.18
C ALA A 172 -23.30 7.44 -16.98
N ALA A 173 -23.63 8.09 -18.11
CA ALA A 173 -24.78 7.71 -18.93
C ALA A 173 -24.63 6.30 -19.52
N LYS A 174 -23.40 5.88 -19.82
CA LYS A 174 -23.10 4.52 -20.29
C LYS A 174 -23.31 3.50 -19.17
N ILE A 175 -22.81 3.79 -17.97
CA ILE A 175 -22.92 2.91 -16.79
C ILE A 175 -24.38 2.79 -16.36
N GLU A 176 -25.14 3.88 -16.31
CA GLU A 176 -26.57 3.85 -16.02
C GLU A 176 -27.32 2.96 -17.01
N LYS A 177 -27.16 3.22 -18.32
CA LYS A 177 -27.82 2.44 -19.37
C LYS A 177 -27.47 0.95 -19.27
N GLN A 178 -26.21 0.63 -18.98
CA GLN A 178 -25.76 -0.73 -18.80
C GLN A 178 -26.37 -1.37 -17.55
N THR A 179 -26.41 -0.65 -16.42
CA THR A 179 -26.97 -1.13 -15.15
C THR A 179 -28.45 -1.48 -15.30
N ARG A 180 -29.26 -0.59 -15.89
CA ARG A 180 -30.69 -0.85 -16.14
C ARG A 180 -30.94 -2.00 -17.12
N LYS A 181 -29.97 -2.29 -18.00
CA LYS A 181 -30.02 -3.44 -18.90
C LYS A 181 -29.66 -4.75 -18.19
N GLU A 182 -28.70 -4.70 -17.27
CA GLU A 182 -28.26 -5.85 -16.46
C GLU A 182 -29.30 -6.26 -15.42
N PHE A 183 -30.04 -5.29 -14.87
CA PHE A 183 -31.05 -5.47 -13.83
C PHE A 183 -32.39 -4.87 -14.31
N PRO A 184 -33.12 -5.56 -15.21
CA PRO A 184 -34.38 -5.07 -15.76
C PRO A 184 -35.60 -5.26 -14.84
N GLU A 185 -35.46 -6.08 -13.79
CA GLU A 185 -36.44 -6.39 -12.74
C GLU A 185 -35.95 -5.81 -11.40
#